data_AF-A0A8B6H879-F1
#
_entry.id   AF-A0A8B6H879-F1
#
_cell.length_a   1.000
_cell.length_b   1.000
_cell.length_c   1.000
_cell.angle_alpha   90.00
_cell.angle_beta   90.00
_cell.angle_gamma   90.00
#
_symmetry.space_group_name_H-M   'P 1'
#
loop_
_entity.id
_entity.type
_entity.pdbx_description
1 polymer ?
#
loop_
_entity_poly.entity_id
_entity_poly.type
_entity_poly.pdbx_seq_one_letter_code
_entity_poly.pdbx_strand_id
1 'polypeptide(L)'
;MNVGDGMDVSSDGETPEVCGHNCQNIPGGYTCTCSEGFQLKTDNSGRCTDVNECRTDQSSCSHICRNTIGSYTCACPAGFRLYRKFFCEDIDECRGGGHECGIDQDCINTRGSYQCKTRCSLGLQQQADGSCTDINECLEDVGVCQHNCTNTVGSFHCRCPLGYKVARDGRKCTDINECIEQNIQCGDERMCFNQRGDFSCIDTPCPRTYRRDPLTNHCVLECVDSTIPCPPYAKFADVIEFRTLALPSGFLAHQDLIRLTAYDHQNVKLFSNFTIIENDPKIDFHLRPDEGSGIVFTLQPLVERTTYKIKVSARSHDDNRNSLRYQTTFIIHISVSAYPY
;
A
#
# COMPACT_ATOMS: atom_id res chain seq x y z
N MET A 1 -24.04 73.85 84.59
CA MET A 1 -25.24 73.23 85.18
C MET A 1 -25.93 72.44 84.07
N ASN A 2 -26.12 71.13 84.32
CA ASN A 2 -27.00 70.16 83.67
C ASN A 2 -26.83 69.94 82.15
N VAL A 3 -26.15 68.86 81.72
CA VAL A 3 -26.63 67.47 81.51
C VAL A 3 -27.63 67.39 80.36
N GLY A 4 -27.22 66.74 79.26
CA GLY A 4 -28.05 66.47 78.08
C GLY A 4 -27.46 65.32 77.27
N ASP A 5 -27.74 64.11 77.76
CA ASP A 5 -27.74 62.78 77.14
C ASP A 5 -26.75 62.47 76.00
N GLY A 6 -25.75 61.66 76.36
CA GLY A 6 -25.12 60.74 75.42
C GLY A 6 -26.13 59.66 75.03
N MET A 7 -26.34 59.48 73.73
CA MET A 7 -26.93 58.25 73.21
C MET A 7 -25.83 57.18 73.18
N ASP A 8 -25.63 56.52 74.31
CA ASP A 8 -24.97 55.21 74.34
C ASP A 8 -25.93 54.20 73.68
N VAL A 9 -25.55 53.72 72.50
CA VAL A 9 -26.25 52.60 71.86
C VAL A 9 -25.84 51.32 72.60
N SER A 10 -26.81 50.74 73.28
CA SER A 10 -26.67 49.62 74.21
C SER A 10 -25.99 48.39 73.60
N SER A 11 -25.21 47.72 74.44
CA SER A 11 -24.48 46.49 74.19
C SER A 11 -25.38 45.25 74.20
N ASP A 12 -26.36 45.16 73.30
CA ASP A 12 -27.17 43.96 73.13
C ASP A 12 -27.63 43.81 71.66
N GLY A 13 -26.92 42.99 70.90
CA GLY A 13 -27.48 41.97 69.98
C GLY A 13 -28.46 42.31 68.84
N GLU A 14 -28.97 43.52 68.67
CA GLU A 14 -29.84 43.91 67.54
C GLU A 14 -29.40 45.26 66.98
N THR A 15 -29.13 45.32 65.67
CA THR A 15 -28.80 46.56 64.96
C THR A 15 -29.96 47.55 65.10
N PRO A 16 -29.79 48.74 65.71
CA PRO A 16 -30.78 49.81 65.58
C PRO A 16 -30.91 50.18 64.09
N GLU A 17 -32.09 50.57 63.61
CA GLU A 17 -32.40 51.02 62.24
C GLU A 17 -31.59 52.26 61.75
N VAL A 18 -30.48 52.60 62.41
CA VAL A 18 -29.65 53.79 62.19
C VAL A 18 -28.54 53.54 61.17
N CYS A 19 -27.89 52.37 61.18
CA CYS A 19 -26.90 51.98 60.18
C CYS A 19 -27.43 50.82 59.34
N GLY A 20 -27.24 50.88 58.01
CA GLY A 20 -27.71 49.84 57.10
C GLY A 20 -27.02 48.49 57.27
N HIS A 21 -25.72 48.49 57.62
CA HIS A 21 -24.91 47.29 57.86
C HIS A 21 -24.25 47.30 59.25
N ASN A 22 -23.01 47.77 59.37
CA ASN A 22 -22.24 47.71 60.62
C ASN A 22 -22.19 49.09 61.30
N CYS A 23 -22.32 49.09 62.63
CA CYS A 23 -22.23 50.28 63.47
C CYS A 23 -21.09 50.13 64.48
N GLN A 24 -20.18 51.11 64.56
CA GLN A 24 -19.14 51.15 65.57
C GLN A 24 -19.30 52.41 66.43
N ASN A 25 -19.43 52.21 67.74
CA ASN A 25 -19.51 53.31 68.70
C ASN A 25 -18.12 53.94 68.87
N ILE A 26 -18.06 55.27 68.83
CA ILE A 26 -16.86 56.06 69.06
C ILE A 26 -17.15 57.11 70.15
N PRO A 27 -16.14 57.60 70.89
CA PRO A 27 -16.37 58.62 71.90
C PRO A 27 -17.00 59.88 71.27
N GLY A 28 -18.25 60.17 71.64
CA GLY A 28 -19.03 61.30 71.11
C GLY A 28 -19.95 60.98 69.92
N GLY A 29 -20.10 59.72 69.50
CA GLY A 29 -21.05 59.34 68.45
C GLY A 29 -20.91 57.89 67.96
N TYR A 30 -21.30 57.65 66.71
CA TYR A 30 -21.13 56.35 66.06
C TYR A 30 -20.66 56.55 64.61
N THR A 31 -19.99 55.54 64.04
CA THR A 31 -19.63 55.49 62.63
C THR A 31 -20.25 54.26 61.97
N CYS A 32 -20.92 54.46 60.83
CA CYS A 32 -21.47 53.37 60.04
C CYS A 32 -20.42 52.92 59.00
N THR A 33 -20.16 51.62 58.92
CA THR A 33 -19.33 51.04 57.87
C THR A 33 -20.12 50.01 57.07
N CYS A 34 -19.84 49.94 55.77
CA CYS A 34 -20.46 48.97 54.89
C CYS A 34 -19.65 47.68 54.86
N SER A 35 -20.35 46.54 54.86
CA SER A 35 -19.76 45.24 54.51
C SER A 35 -19.10 45.28 53.12
N GLU A 36 -18.17 44.36 52.88
CA GLU A 36 -17.47 44.22 51.60
C GLU A 36 -18.46 44.15 50.42
N GLY A 37 -18.14 44.82 49.30
CA GLY A 37 -19.02 44.94 48.14
C GLY A 37 -20.06 46.08 48.20
N PHE A 38 -20.07 46.88 49.27
CA PHE A 38 -21.00 48.00 49.43
C PHE A 38 -20.30 49.31 49.77
N GLN A 39 -20.87 50.43 49.33
CA GLN A 39 -20.39 51.77 49.61
C GLN A 39 -21.44 52.59 50.37
N LEU A 40 -20.98 53.44 51.29
CA LEU A 40 -21.86 54.32 52.05
C LEU A 40 -22.45 55.39 51.13
N LYS A 41 -23.76 55.61 51.21
CA LYS A 41 -24.43 56.64 50.41
C LYS A 41 -23.97 58.03 50.87
N THR A 42 -23.78 58.95 49.92
CA THR A 42 -23.21 60.29 50.16
C THR A 42 -24.14 61.26 50.92
N ASP A 43 -25.35 60.82 51.28
CA ASP A 43 -26.38 61.61 51.94
C ASP A 43 -26.33 61.51 53.47
N ASN A 44 -25.25 60.96 54.05
CA ASN A 44 -25.08 60.71 55.48
C ASN A 44 -26.23 59.91 56.11
N SER A 45 -27.00 59.15 55.31
CA SER A 45 -28.14 58.37 55.78
C SER A 45 -27.76 57.08 56.53
N GLY A 46 -26.46 56.77 56.65
CA GLY A 46 -25.99 55.49 57.20
C GLY A 46 -26.32 54.27 56.34
N ARG A 47 -26.93 54.46 55.15
CA ARG A 47 -27.36 53.38 54.24
C ARG A 47 -26.23 52.99 53.29
N CYS A 48 -26.10 51.68 53.08
CA CYS A 48 -25.15 51.09 52.15
C CYS A 48 -25.83 50.77 50.82
N THR A 49 -25.18 51.10 49.71
CA THR A 49 -25.60 50.70 48.37
C THR A 49 -24.56 49.77 47.77
N ASP A 50 -25.03 48.76 47.07
CA ASP A 50 -24.21 47.82 46.32
C ASP A 50 -23.26 48.55 45.36
N VAL A 51 -21.98 48.14 45.37
CA VAL A 51 -20.99 48.64 44.41
C VAL A 51 -21.18 47.84 43.13
N ASN A 52 -21.45 48.51 42.00
CA ASN A 52 -21.52 47.80 40.73
C ASN A 52 -20.13 47.63 40.14
N GLU A 53 -19.46 46.50 40.44
CA GLU A 53 -18.08 46.28 40.00
C GLU A 53 -17.95 46.18 38.47
N CYS A 54 -19.04 45.92 37.76
CA CYS A 54 -19.08 45.87 36.30
C CYS A 54 -19.14 47.26 35.64
N ARG A 55 -19.42 48.32 36.41
CA ARG A 55 -19.42 49.71 35.94
C ARG A 55 -18.22 50.50 36.47
N THR A 56 -17.39 49.85 37.29
CA THR A 56 -16.14 50.40 37.80
C THR A 56 -14.97 49.58 37.24
N ASP A 57 -13.74 50.09 37.32
CA ASP A 57 -12.54 49.33 36.95
C ASP A 57 -12.15 48.26 38.00
N GLN A 58 -13.09 47.83 38.86
CA GLN A 58 -12.84 46.89 39.95
C GLN A 58 -13.15 45.44 39.58
N SER A 59 -13.87 45.18 38.47
CA SER A 59 -14.09 43.80 38.02
C SER A 59 -12.81 43.18 37.47
N SER A 60 -12.49 41.97 37.92
CA SER A 60 -11.37 41.16 37.37
C SER A 60 -11.82 40.25 36.22
N CYS A 61 -13.04 40.42 35.71
CA CYS A 61 -13.60 39.55 34.68
C CYS A 61 -12.92 39.78 33.32
N SER A 62 -12.50 38.71 32.66
CA SER A 62 -11.88 38.78 31.34
C SER A 62 -12.85 39.11 30.19
N HIS A 63 -14.15 38.80 30.33
CA HIS A 63 -15.15 38.98 29.26
C HIS A 63 -16.46 39.58 29.77
N ILE A 64 -17.37 38.78 30.33
CA ILE A 64 -18.71 39.24 30.73
C ILE A 64 -18.75 39.39 32.24
N CYS A 65 -19.08 40.58 32.73
CA CYS A 65 -19.31 40.85 34.14
C CYS A 65 -20.81 40.99 34.42
N ARG A 66 -21.30 40.33 35.46
CA ARG A 66 -22.67 40.47 35.96
C ARG A 66 -22.65 40.83 37.44
N ASN A 67 -23.11 42.04 37.73
CA ASN A 67 -23.22 42.56 39.08
C ASN A 67 -24.26 41.78 39.90
N THR A 68 -23.95 41.53 41.16
CA THR A 68 -24.85 40.88 42.13
C THR A 68 -24.85 41.69 43.42
N ILE A 69 -25.81 41.47 44.31
CA ILE A 69 -25.84 42.24 45.56
C ILE A 69 -24.68 41.79 46.46
N GLY A 70 -23.76 42.70 46.76
CA GLY A 70 -22.57 42.51 47.58
C GLY A 70 -21.36 41.88 46.87
N SER A 71 -21.43 41.65 45.55
CA SER A 71 -20.34 41.06 44.77
C SER A 71 -20.62 41.10 43.27
N TYR A 72 -19.78 40.45 42.47
CA TYR A 72 -20.04 40.23 41.05
C TYR A 72 -19.71 38.80 40.63
N THR A 73 -20.28 38.41 39.48
CA THR A 73 -20.03 37.11 38.85
C THR A 73 -19.53 37.31 37.43
N CYS A 74 -18.52 36.54 37.03
CA CYS A 74 -18.03 36.54 35.65
C CYS A 74 -18.71 35.43 34.85
N ALA A 75 -18.95 35.71 33.58
CA ALA A 75 -19.45 34.76 32.60
C ALA A 75 -18.59 34.81 31.32
N CYS A 76 -18.72 33.76 30.50
CA CYS A 76 -17.97 33.62 29.26
C CYS A 76 -18.90 33.64 28.05
N PRO A 77 -18.44 34.18 26.91
CA PRO A 77 -19.13 34.02 25.63
C PRO A 77 -19.31 32.54 25.26
N ALA A 78 -20.20 32.25 24.31
CA ALA A 78 -20.31 30.91 23.73
C ALA A 78 -18.96 30.44 23.16
N GLY A 79 -18.65 29.15 23.31
CA GLY A 79 -17.36 28.56 22.93
C GLY A 79 -16.25 28.71 23.99
N PHE A 80 -16.54 29.32 25.14
CA PHE A 80 -15.57 29.48 26.23
C PHE A 80 -16.13 29.00 27.56
N ARG A 81 -15.24 28.53 28.43
CA ARG A 81 -15.56 28.12 29.80
C ARG A 81 -14.83 28.98 30.82
N LEU A 82 -15.46 29.19 31.97
CA LEU A 82 -14.89 29.98 33.05
C LEU A 82 -13.76 29.20 33.75
N TYR A 83 -12.57 29.76 33.71
CA TYR A 83 -11.36 29.27 34.35
C TYR A 83 -10.95 30.19 35.51
N ARG A 84 -10.67 29.60 36.68
CA ARG A 84 -10.30 30.31 37.92
C ARG A 84 -11.23 31.50 38.26
N LYS A 85 -12.53 31.35 38.01
CA LYS A 85 -13.62 32.33 38.30
C LYS A 85 -13.57 33.66 37.53
N PHE A 86 -12.46 34.01 36.87
CA PHE A 86 -12.27 35.33 36.26
C PHE A 86 -11.91 35.27 34.76
N PHE A 87 -11.28 34.18 34.32
CA PHE A 87 -10.78 34.04 32.95
C PHE A 87 -11.71 33.17 32.12
N CYS A 88 -11.77 33.43 30.82
CA CYS A 88 -12.44 32.54 29.87
C CYS A 88 -11.39 31.82 29.05
N GLU A 89 -11.38 30.50 29.17
CA GLU A 89 -10.59 29.62 28.33
C GLU A 89 -11.45 29.07 27.21
N ASP A 90 -10.84 28.93 26.05
CA ASP A 90 -11.44 28.28 24.90
C ASP A 90 -11.85 26.84 25.24
N ILE A 91 -13.03 26.42 24.78
CA ILE A 91 -13.46 25.03 24.89
C ILE A 91 -12.88 24.29 23.69
N ASP A 92 -12.02 23.29 23.91
CA ASP A 92 -11.53 22.45 22.82
C ASP A 92 -12.58 21.41 22.45
N GLU A 93 -13.47 21.74 21.51
CA GLU A 93 -14.55 20.83 21.10
C GLU A 93 -14.01 19.55 20.46
N CYS A 94 -12.83 19.61 19.83
CA CYS A 94 -12.15 18.48 19.20
C CYS A 94 -11.65 17.44 20.20
N ARG A 95 -11.16 17.86 21.38
CA ARG A 95 -10.77 16.94 22.47
C ARG A 95 -11.95 16.48 23.30
N GLY A 96 -12.95 17.35 23.45
CA GLY A 96 -14.13 17.09 24.29
C GLY A 96 -15.20 16.23 23.62
N GLY A 97 -15.09 15.96 22.31
CA GLY A 97 -16.11 15.26 21.54
C GLY A 97 -17.39 16.09 21.35
N GLY A 98 -17.31 17.42 21.50
CA GLY A 98 -18.42 18.36 21.35
C GLY A 98 -18.59 18.91 19.93
N HIS A 99 -17.95 18.27 18.94
CA HIS A 99 -17.96 18.70 17.55
C HIS A 99 -18.90 17.83 16.70
N GLU A 100 -19.48 18.41 15.65
CA GLU A 100 -20.37 17.72 14.70
C GLU A 100 -19.65 17.29 13.40
N CYS A 101 -18.31 17.24 13.41
CA CYS A 101 -17.53 16.80 12.26
C CYS A 101 -17.87 15.36 11.83
N GLY A 102 -18.00 15.15 10.52
CA GLY A 102 -18.22 13.84 9.93
C GLY A 102 -17.03 12.88 10.10
N ILE A 103 -17.25 11.59 9.83
CA ILE A 103 -16.25 10.52 9.96
C ILE A 103 -14.99 10.79 9.11
N ASP A 104 -15.15 11.43 7.94
CA ASP A 104 -14.06 11.77 7.01
C ASP A 104 -13.56 13.22 7.17
N GLN A 105 -13.73 13.80 8.35
CA GLN A 105 -13.32 15.17 8.64
C GLN A 105 -12.41 15.24 9.86
N ASP A 106 -11.32 15.97 9.73
CA ASP A 106 -10.45 16.33 10.84
C ASP A 106 -11.04 17.56 11.56
N CYS A 107 -11.20 17.45 12.87
CA CYS A 107 -11.62 18.58 13.71
C CYS A 107 -10.42 19.46 14.05
N ILE A 108 -10.55 20.77 13.80
CA ILE A 108 -9.55 21.78 14.14
C ILE A 108 -10.18 22.76 15.14
N ASN A 109 -9.64 22.78 16.35
CA ASN A 109 -10.09 23.72 17.37
C ASN A 109 -9.66 25.15 17.03
N THR A 110 -10.58 26.10 17.15
CA THR A 110 -10.34 27.53 16.88
C THR A 110 -10.81 28.36 18.06
N ARG A 111 -10.35 29.61 18.19
CA ARG A 111 -10.73 30.41 19.35
C ARG A 111 -12.24 30.75 19.31
N GLY A 112 -13.01 30.19 20.24
CA GLY A 112 -14.45 30.33 20.42
C GLY A 112 -15.31 29.39 19.58
N SER A 113 -14.72 28.44 18.84
CA SER A 113 -15.44 27.49 17.99
C SER A 113 -14.51 26.39 17.44
N TYR A 114 -15.00 25.56 16.52
CA TYR A 114 -14.19 24.58 15.81
C TYR A 114 -14.49 24.62 14.31
N GLN A 115 -13.58 24.07 13.51
CA GLN A 115 -13.77 23.86 12.08
C GLN A 115 -13.58 22.39 11.74
N CYS A 116 -14.50 21.85 10.95
CA CYS A 116 -14.36 20.51 10.37
C CYS A 116 -13.73 20.64 8.99
N LYS A 117 -12.50 20.16 8.83
CA LYS A 117 -11.86 20.10 7.52
C LYS A 117 -12.00 18.70 6.94
N THR A 118 -12.45 18.62 5.70
CA THR A 118 -12.50 17.36 4.98
C THR A 118 -11.09 16.79 4.85
N ARG A 119 -10.91 15.55 5.30
CA ARG A 119 -9.68 14.81 5.09
C ARG A 119 -9.59 14.46 3.62
N CYS A 120 -8.43 14.69 3.00
CA CYS A 120 -8.23 14.27 1.63
C CYS A 120 -8.27 12.74 1.55
N SER A 121 -8.96 12.22 0.53
CA SER A 121 -9.01 10.78 0.26
C SER A 121 -7.60 10.24 -0.01
N LEU A 122 -7.43 8.92 0.11
CA LEU A 122 -6.16 8.26 -0.20
C LEU A 122 -5.69 8.64 -1.62
N GLY A 123 -4.39 8.89 -1.79
CA GLY A 123 -3.82 9.33 -3.07
C GLY A 123 -3.95 10.84 -3.34
N LEU A 124 -4.53 11.61 -2.43
CA LEU A 124 -4.61 13.08 -2.54
C LEU A 124 -3.81 13.74 -1.42
N GLN A 125 -3.15 14.85 -1.74
CA GLN A 125 -2.42 15.70 -0.80
C GLN A 125 -3.25 16.93 -0.43
N GLN A 126 -3.32 17.23 0.87
CA GLN A 126 -3.98 18.44 1.36
C GLN A 126 -3.08 19.66 1.19
N GLN A 127 -3.62 20.68 0.54
CA GLN A 127 -2.96 21.98 0.34
C GLN A 127 -3.26 22.95 1.49
N ALA A 128 -2.48 24.03 1.57
CA ALA A 128 -2.62 25.04 2.63
C ALA A 128 -3.99 25.73 2.65
N ASP A 129 -4.65 25.84 1.49
CA ASP A 129 -5.99 26.38 1.33
C ASP A 129 -7.11 25.38 1.70
N GLY A 130 -6.76 24.15 2.06
CA GLY A 130 -7.69 23.07 2.36
C GLY A 130 -8.21 22.32 1.13
N SER A 131 -7.75 22.65 -0.08
CA SER A 131 -8.03 21.86 -1.29
C SER A 131 -7.23 20.55 -1.29
N CYS A 132 -7.75 19.54 -2.00
CA CYS A 132 -7.08 18.27 -2.18
C CYS A 132 -6.57 18.18 -3.62
N THR A 133 -5.26 18.09 -3.79
CA THR A 133 -4.63 17.89 -5.09
C THR A 133 -4.18 16.46 -5.21
N ASP A 134 -4.26 15.93 -6.42
CA ASP A 134 -3.81 14.59 -6.73
C ASP A 134 -2.30 14.40 -6.52
N ILE A 135 -1.91 13.29 -5.91
CA ILE A 135 -0.51 12.89 -5.82
C ILE A 135 -0.19 12.14 -7.10
N ASN A 136 0.71 12.68 -7.92
CA ASN A 136 1.11 11.99 -9.13
C ASN A 136 2.17 10.94 -8.82
N GLU A 137 1.75 9.71 -8.53
CA GLU A 137 2.67 8.63 -8.16
C GLU A 137 3.64 8.27 -9.29
N CYS A 138 3.27 8.54 -10.54
CA CYS A 138 4.15 8.33 -11.69
C CYS A 138 5.36 9.28 -11.72
N LEU A 139 5.27 10.45 -11.07
CA LEU A 139 6.36 11.41 -10.97
C LEU A 139 7.11 11.29 -9.64
N GLU A 140 6.38 11.01 -8.56
CA GLU A 140 6.93 10.96 -7.20
C GLU A 140 7.66 9.63 -6.90
N ASP A 141 7.20 8.49 -7.44
CA ASP A 141 7.78 7.15 -7.22
C ASP A 141 8.34 6.58 -8.53
N VAL A 142 9.61 6.90 -8.82
CA VAL A 142 10.35 6.41 -9.99
C VAL A 142 10.62 4.91 -9.83
N GLY A 143 9.68 4.10 -10.31
CA GLY A 143 9.70 2.64 -10.17
C GLY A 143 8.38 2.04 -9.72
N VAL A 144 7.34 2.85 -9.53
CA VAL A 144 6.01 2.39 -9.11
C VAL A 144 5.41 1.36 -10.07
N CYS A 145 5.69 1.48 -11.37
CA CYS A 145 5.32 0.55 -12.42
C CYS A 145 6.56 -0.06 -13.07
N GLN A 146 6.48 -1.35 -13.48
CA GLN A 146 7.56 -1.97 -14.26
C GLN A 146 7.74 -1.32 -15.64
N HIS A 147 6.64 -0.86 -16.25
CA HIS A 147 6.63 -0.18 -17.54
C HIS A 147 5.88 1.15 -17.44
N ASN A 148 4.88 1.39 -18.31
CA ASN A 148 4.23 2.69 -18.41
C ASN A 148 3.33 2.94 -17.19
N CYS A 149 3.45 4.10 -16.58
CA CYS A 149 2.56 4.58 -15.53
C CYS A 149 1.58 5.62 -16.10
N THR A 150 0.32 5.55 -15.70
CA THR A 150 -0.67 6.59 -16.00
C THR A 150 -1.30 7.03 -14.70
N ASN A 151 -1.16 8.32 -14.40
CA ASN A 151 -1.71 8.91 -13.20
C ASN A 151 -3.23 9.08 -13.31
N THR A 152 -3.95 8.91 -12.21
CA THR A 152 -5.40 9.07 -12.11
C THR A 152 -5.75 9.80 -10.82
N VAL A 153 -6.93 10.42 -10.72
CA VAL A 153 -7.25 11.14 -9.48
C VAL A 153 -7.43 10.15 -8.32
N GLY A 154 -6.59 10.28 -7.30
CA GLY A 154 -6.52 9.44 -6.10
C GLY A 154 -5.78 8.12 -6.28
N SER A 155 -5.16 7.85 -7.45
CA SER A 155 -4.43 6.60 -7.70
C SER A 155 -3.62 6.64 -8.99
N PHE A 156 -3.09 5.49 -9.41
CA PHE A 156 -2.45 5.32 -10.71
C PHE A 156 -2.75 3.92 -11.24
N HIS A 157 -2.58 3.73 -12.55
CA HIS A 157 -2.58 2.40 -13.14
C HIS A 157 -1.36 2.18 -14.03
N CYS A 158 -0.74 1.02 -13.86
CA CYS A 158 0.35 0.57 -14.71
C CYS A 158 -0.19 -0.05 -16.00
N ARG A 159 0.54 0.17 -17.10
CA ARG A 159 0.24 -0.39 -18.42
C ARG A 159 1.44 -1.18 -18.91
N CYS A 160 1.16 -2.38 -19.38
CA CYS A 160 2.17 -3.27 -19.93
C CYS A 160 2.31 -3.11 -21.45
N PRO A 161 3.47 -3.45 -22.01
CA PRO A 161 3.65 -3.58 -23.46
C PRO A 161 2.70 -4.61 -24.08
N LEU A 162 2.58 -4.61 -25.41
CA LEU A 162 1.83 -5.64 -26.14
C LEU A 162 2.39 -7.04 -25.82
N GLY A 163 1.51 -8.03 -25.70
CA GLY A 163 1.86 -9.40 -25.28
C GLY A 163 2.02 -9.59 -23.77
N TYR A 164 1.81 -8.54 -22.96
CA TYR A 164 1.88 -8.61 -21.51
C TYR A 164 0.60 -8.11 -20.85
N LYS A 165 0.28 -8.68 -19.69
CA LYS A 165 -0.81 -8.24 -18.83
C LYS A 165 -0.30 -7.81 -17.46
N VAL A 166 -1.03 -6.91 -16.81
CA VAL A 166 -0.68 -6.45 -15.47
C VAL A 166 -0.86 -7.61 -14.49
N ALA A 167 0.16 -7.84 -13.66
CA ALA A 167 0.17 -8.87 -12.64
C ALA A 167 -0.81 -8.54 -11.51
N ARG A 168 -1.01 -9.48 -10.58
CA ARG A 168 -1.94 -9.31 -9.45
C ARG A 168 -1.56 -8.14 -8.52
N ASP A 169 -0.29 -7.76 -8.49
CA ASP A 169 0.20 -6.63 -7.69
C ASP A 169 -0.12 -5.27 -8.32
N GLY A 170 -0.69 -5.24 -9.53
CA GLY A 170 -1.03 -4.01 -10.24
C GLY A 170 0.17 -3.25 -10.81
N ARG A 171 1.41 -3.74 -10.60
CA ARG A 171 2.65 -2.99 -10.86
C ARG A 171 3.57 -3.68 -11.86
N LYS A 172 3.63 -5.01 -11.82
CA LYS A 172 4.46 -5.82 -12.70
C LYS A 172 3.70 -6.29 -13.93
N CYS A 173 4.43 -6.68 -14.95
CA CYS A 173 3.92 -7.23 -16.20
C CYS A 173 4.27 -8.71 -16.27
N THR A 174 3.26 -9.53 -16.52
CA THR A 174 3.44 -10.95 -16.82
C THR A 174 3.10 -11.22 -18.27
N ASP A 175 3.90 -12.07 -18.88
CA ASP A 175 3.70 -12.58 -20.23
C ASP A 175 2.30 -13.19 -20.37
N ILE A 176 1.62 -12.90 -21.47
CA ILE A 176 0.37 -13.55 -21.83
C ILE A 176 0.74 -14.89 -22.46
N ASN A 177 0.06 -15.97 -22.07
CA ASN A 177 0.24 -17.22 -22.78
C ASN A 177 -0.75 -17.30 -23.93
N GLU A 178 -0.44 -16.75 -25.11
CA GLU A 178 -1.42 -16.66 -26.19
C GLU A 178 -1.87 -18.05 -26.67
N CYS A 179 -0.97 -19.04 -26.64
CA CYS A 179 -1.29 -20.41 -27.02
C CYS A 179 -2.43 -21.00 -26.17
N ILE A 180 -2.43 -20.74 -24.86
CA ILE A 180 -3.45 -21.25 -23.94
C ILE A 180 -4.63 -20.28 -23.83
N GLU A 181 -4.35 -19.00 -23.60
CA GLU A 181 -5.36 -17.98 -23.32
C GLU A 181 -6.22 -17.64 -24.54
N GLN A 182 -5.64 -17.71 -25.74
CA GLN A 182 -6.36 -17.45 -27.00
C GLN A 182 -6.66 -18.72 -27.80
N ASN A 183 -6.26 -19.90 -27.29
CA ASN A 183 -6.46 -21.21 -27.91
C ASN A 183 -6.00 -21.26 -29.39
N ILE A 184 -4.81 -20.70 -29.67
CA ILE A 184 -4.28 -20.58 -31.02
C ILE A 184 -4.12 -21.94 -31.71
N GLN A 185 -4.66 -22.06 -32.92
CA GLN A 185 -4.52 -23.22 -33.79
C GLN A 185 -3.56 -22.90 -34.94
N CYS A 186 -2.38 -23.53 -34.95
CA CYS A 186 -1.31 -23.23 -35.90
C CYS A 186 -1.40 -23.96 -37.25
N GLY A 187 -2.42 -24.79 -37.46
CA GLY A 187 -2.57 -25.63 -38.66
C GLY A 187 -1.78 -26.94 -38.59
N ASP A 188 -1.79 -27.69 -39.69
CA ASP A 188 -1.19 -29.03 -39.76
C ASP A 188 0.34 -29.00 -39.61
N GLU A 189 0.88 -29.97 -38.86
CA GLU A 189 2.32 -30.11 -38.56
C GLU A 189 2.98 -28.88 -37.93
N ARG A 190 2.20 -28.00 -37.30
CA ARG A 190 2.69 -26.81 -36.60
C ARG A 190 2.16 -26.80 -35.19
N MET A 191 2.99 -26.34 -34.26
CA MET A 191 2.60 -26.21 -32.86
C MET A 191 2.74 -24.76 -32.40
N CYS A 192 1.80 -24.33 -31.57
CA CYS A 192 1.89 -23.04 -30.91
C CYS A 192 2.92 -23.12 -29.78
N PHE A 193 3.88 -22.20 -29.80
CA PHE A 193 4.83 -22.02 -28.71
C PHE A 193 4.74 -20.61 -28.17
N ASN A 194 4.57 -20.52 -26.86
CA ASN A 194 4.57 -19.25 -26.17
C ASN A 194 5.98 -18.67 -26.12
N GLN A 195 6.10 -17.39 -26.43
CA GLN A 195 7.34 -16.64 -26.35
C GLN A 195 7.13 -15.43 -25.45
N ARG A 196 8.22 -14.74 -25.07
CA ARG A 196 8.11 -13.54 -24.23
C ARG A 196 7.60 -12.36 -25.05
N GLY A 197 6.36 -11.96 -24.81
CA GLY A 197 5.65 -10.85 -25.41
C GLY A 197 4.94 -11.18 -26.73
N ASP A 198 4.91 -12.45 -27.14
CA ASP A 198 4.25 -12.92 -28.35
C ASP A 198 4.16 -14.45 -28.36
N PHE A 199 3.58 -15.03 -29.40
CA PHE A 199 3.64 -16.46 -29.68
C PHE A 199 4.19 -16.74 -31.08
N SER A 200 4.61 -17.97 -31.32
CA SER A 200 5.00 -18.41 -32.66
C SER A 200 4.44 -19.79 -32.98
N CYS A 201 3.91 -19.91 -34.19
CA CYS A 201 3.56 -21.18 -34.79
C CYS A 201 4.80 -21.76 -35.47
N ILE A 202 5.46 -22.73 -34.82
CA ILE A 202 6.69 -23.32 -35.31
C ILE A 202 6.37 -24.65 -36.02
N ASP A 203 7.03 -24.88 -37.15
CA ASP A 203 6.92 -26.14 -37.89
C ASP A 203 7.52 -27.28 -37.07
N THR A 204 6.71 -28.28 -36.78
CA THR A 204 7.09 -29.48 -36.03
C THR A 204 6.82 -30.77 -36.81
N PRO A 205 7.19 -30.87 -38.11
CA PRO A 205 6.91 -32.06 -38.91
C PRO A 205 7.66 -33.27 -38.36
N CYS A 206 7.03 -34.44 -38.42
CA CYS A 206 7.72 -35.68 -38.08
C CYS A 206 8.69 -36.04 -39.22
N PRO A 207 9.94 -36.47 -38.91
CA PRO A 207 10.84 -36.97 -39.94
C PRO A 207 10.22 -38.16 -40.68
N ARG A 208 10.64 -38.43 -41.92
CA ARG A 208 9.99 -39.41 -42.82
C ARG A 208 9.80 -40.82 -42.23
N THR A 209 10.68 -41.26 -41.33
CA THR A 209 10.61 -42.59 -40.69
C THR A 209 9.81 -42.59 -39.38
N TYR A 210 9.37 -41.42 -38.91
CA TYR A 210 8.62 -41.26 -37.67
C TYR A 210 7.14 -41.09 -37.98
N ARG A 211 6.29 -41.66 -37.12
CA ARG A 211 4.84 -41.42 -37.15
C ARG A 211 4.46 -40.50 -36.01
N ARG A 212 3.55 -39.55 -36.25
CA ARG A 212 2.96 -38.75 -35.17
C ARG A 212 2.01 -39.60 -34.34
N ASP A 213 2.20 -39.62 -33.04
CA ASP A 213 1.22 -40.16 -32.09
C ASP A 213 0.08 -39.15 -31.94
N PRO A 214 -1.18 -39.52 -32.27
CA PRO A 214 -2.32 -38.60 -32.21
C PRO A 214 -2.73 -38.20 -30.78
N LEU A 215 -2.32 -38.95 -29.76
CA LEU A 215 -2.66 -38.63 -28.37
C LEU A 215 -1.64 -37.66 -27.74
N THR A 216 -0.35 -37.91 -27.98
CA THR A 216 0.74 -37.15 -27.35
C THR A 216 1.30 -36.05 -28.26
N ASN A 217 0.96 -36.06 -29.55
CA ASN A 217 1.57 -35.23 -30.60
C ASN A 217 3.09 -35.40 -30.77
N HIS A 218 3.68 -36.41 -30.11
CA HIS A 218 5.09 -36.74 -30.25
C HIS A 218 5.32 -37.52 -31.55
N CYS A 219 6.51 -37.38 -32.13
CA CYS A 219 6.89 -38.22 -33.27
C CYS A 219 7.60 -39.47 -32.74
N VAL A 220 7.10 -40.65 -33.07
CA VAL A 220 7.62 -41.92 -32.57
C VAL A 220 8.17 -42.76 -33.71
N LEU A 221 9.28 -43.45 -33.46
CA LEU A 221 9.87 -44.43 -34.38
C LEU A 221 9.51 -45.83 -33.89
N GLU A 222 8.76 -46.60 -34.69
CA GLU A 222 8.41 -47.99 -34.33
C GLU A 222 9.62 -48.92 -34.50
N CYS A 223 9.76 -49.89 -33.59
CA CYS A 223 10.89 -50.83 -33.58
C CYS A 223 10.92 -51.82 -34.76
N VAL A 224 9.95 -51.75 -35.68
CA VAL A 224 9.83 -52.69 -36.80
C VAL A 224 10.82 -52.37 -37.94
N ASP A 225 11.44 -51.19 -37.91
CA ASP A 225 12.27 -50.66 -39.03
C ASP A 225 13.55 -49.91 -38.58
N SER A 226 14.04 -50.14 -37.34
CA SER A 226 15.12 -49.31 -36.78
C SER A 226 16.46 -50.04 -36.62
N THR A 227 17.54 -49.42 -37.11
CA THR A 227 18.95 -49.74 -36.77
C THR A 227 19.32 -49.35 -35.33
N ILE A 228 18.38 -48.75 -34.58
CA ILE A 228 18.53 -48.32 -33.19
C ILE A 228 18.21 -49.49 -32.25
N PRO A 229 19.02 -49.75 -31.22
CA PRO A 229 18.76 -50.83 -30.27
C PRO A 229 17.48 -50.56 -29.45
N CYS A 230 16.44 -51.35 -29.71
CA CYS A 230 15.22 -51.38 -28.89
C CYS A 230 15.37 -52.35 -27.70
N PRO A 231 14.88 -51.98 -26.51
CA PRO A 231 14.70 -52.94 -25.43
C PRO A 231 13.75 -54.09 -25.85
N PRO A 232 13.92 -55.31 -25.30
CA PRO A 232 12.95 -56.38 -25.48
C PRO A 232 11.57 -55.88 -25.04
N TYR A 233 10.54 -56.10 -25.87
CA TYR A 233 9.15 -55.67 -25.64
C TYR A 233 8.88 -54.15 -25.76
N ALA A 234 9.87 -53.33 -26.16
CA ALA A 234 9.63 -51.93 -26.45
C ALA A 234 8.82 -51.76 -27.75
N LYS A 235 7.80 -50.90 -27.70
CA LYS A 235 6.98 -50.54 -28.87
C LYS A 235 7.67 -49.50 -29.77
N PHE A 236 8.55 -48.68 -29.19
CA PHE A 236 9.19 -47.54 -29.86
C PHE A 236 10.70 -47.53 -29.61
N ALA A 237 11.47 -47.18 -30.64
CA ALA A 237 12.93 -47.13 -30.64
C ALA A 237 13.47 -45.76 -30.23
N ASP A 238 12.76 -44.70 -30.60
CA ASP A 238 13.09 -43.31 -30.32
C ASP A 238 11.81 -42.46 -30.35
N VAL A 239 11.78 -41.40 -29.55
CA VAL A 239 10.69 -40.44 -29.44
C VAL A 239 11.25 -39.04 -29.65
N ILE A 240 10.65 -38.26 -30.55
CA ILE A 240 11.01 -36.85 -30.74
C ILE A 240 9.99 -35.97 -30.04
N GLU A 241 10.50 -35.08 -29.19
CA GLU A 241 9.73 -34.08 -28.47
C GLU A 241 10.15 -32.67 -28.88
N PHE A 242 9.17 -31.82 -29.14
CA PHE A 242 9.40 -30.41 -29.40
C PHE A 242 9.20 -29.60 -28.13
N ARG A 243 10.14 -28.71 -27.83
CA ARG A 243 10.13 -27.83 -26.65
C ARG A 243 10.50 -26.41 -27.05
N THR A 244 10.04 -25.44 -26.27
CA THR A 244 10.44 -24.04 -26.41
C THR A 244 10.91 -23.49 -25.08
N LEU A 245 11.97 -22.68 -25.12
CA LEU A 245 12.51 -21.91 -24.01
C LEU A 245 12.43 -20.44 -24.39
N ALA A 246 11.67 -19.65 -23.63
CA ALA A 246 11.54 -18.21 -23.85
C ALA A 246 12.45 -17.43 -22.90
N LEU A 247 13.43 -16.72 -23.45
CA LEU A 247 14.43 -15.93 -22.73
C LEU A 247 14.25 -14.43 -23.02
N PRO A 248 14.58 -13.54 -22.06
CA PRO A 248 14.69 -12.11 -22.32
C PRO A 248 15.94 -11.79 -23.14
N SER A 249 16.00 -10.56 -23.67
CA SER A 249 17.19 -10.04 -24.33
C SER A 249 18.36 -9.90 -23.34
N GLY A 250 19.59 -10.09 -23.82
CA GLY A 250 20.81 -9.83 -23.05
C GLY A 250 21.19 -10.97 -22.10
N PHE A 251 20.83 -12.21 -22.42
CA PHE A 251 21.26 -13.36 -21.64
C PHE A 251 22.79 -13.51 -21.72
N LEU A 252 23.47 -13.58 -20.57
CA LEU A 252 24.92 -13.51 -20.52
C LEU A 252 25.58 -14.83 -20.94
N ALA A 253 26.82 -14.73 -21.43
CA ALA A 253 27.64 -15.89 -21.71
C ALA A 253 27.93 -16.70 -20.43
N HIS A 254 28.17 -18.00 -20.58
CA HIS A 254 28.51 -18.97 -19.52
C HIS A 254 27.42 -19.19 -18.47
N GLN A 255 26.21 -18.66 -18.69
CA GLN A 255 25.06 -18.91 -17.83
C GLN A 255 24.29 -20.18 -18.24
N ASP A 256 23.68 -20.81 -17.25
CA ASP A 256 22.85 -21.99 -17.42
C ASP A 256 21.54 -21.60 -18.10
N LEU A 257 21.33 -22.05 -19.33
CA LEU A 257 20.13 -21.74 -20.10
C LEU A 257 18.97 -22.63 -19.69
N ILE A 258 19.19 -23.95 -19.76
CA ILE A 258 18.17 -24.95 -19.46
C ILE A 258 18.81 -26.20 -18.91
N ARG A 259 18.12 -26.79 -17.94
CA ARG A 259 18.44 -28.09 -17.37
C ARG A 259 17.52 -29.15 -17.98
N LEU A 260 18.12 -30.13 -18.64
CA LEU A 260 17.46 -31.26 -19.26
C LEU A 260 17.49 -32.44 -18.30
N THR A 261 16.31 -32.98 -18.01
CA THR A 261 16.12 -34.15 -17.16
C THR A 261 15.09 -35.06 -17.80
N ALA A 262 15.34 -36.36 -17.82
CA ALA A 262 14.39 -37.35 -18.33
C ALA A 262 13.70 -38.05 -17.15
N TYR A 263 12.41 -38.31 -17.33
CA TYR A 263 11.56 -39.03 -16.38
C TYR A 263 10.85 -40.16 -17.11
N ASP A 264 10.58 -41.25 -16.40
CA ASP A 264 9.72 -42.31 -16.93
C ASP A 264 8.23 -41.97 -16.74
N HIS A 265 7.36 -42.87 -17.21
CA HIS A 265 5.91 -42.77 -17.06
C HIS A 265 5.40 -42.82 -15.61
N GLN A 266 6.21 -43.23 -14.63
CA GLN A 266 5.91 -43.11 -13.19
C GLN A 266 6.46 -41.82 -12.57
N ASN A 267 7.01 -40.91 -13.39
CA ASN A 267 7.66 -39.68 -12.94
C ASN A 267 8.93 -39.93 -12.09
N VAL A 268 9.59 -41.08 -12.28
CA VAL A 268 10.87 -41.39 -11.66
C VAL A 268 11.99 -40.80 -12.53
N LYS A 269 12.93 -40.08 -11.90
CA LYS A 269 14.09 -39.50 -12.60
C LYS A 269 14.96 -40.61 -13.16
N LEU A 270 15.19 -40.60 -14.47
CA LEU A 270 16.06 -41.55 -15.16
C LEU A 270 17.48 -41.02 -15.27
N PHE A 271 18.47 -41.87 -14.98
CA PHE A 271 19.87 -41.53 -15.25
C PHE A 271 20.12 -41.50 -16.76
N SER A 272 20.36 -40.30 -17.30
CA SER A 272 20.39 -40.09 -18.75
C SER A 272 21.64 -39.34 -19.19
N ASN A 273 22.23 -39.82 -20.29
CA ASN A 273 23.32 -39.16 -20.97
C ASN A 273 22.74 -38.26 -22.07
N PHE A 274 23.04 -36.97 -22.00
CA PHE A 274 22.57 -35.99 -22.98
C PHE A 274 23.70 -35.59 -23.93
N THR A 275 23.40 -35.53 -25.23
CA THR A 275 24.35 -35.09 -26.26
C THR A 275 23.65 -34.17 -27.26
N ILE A 276 24.27 -33.03 -27.58
CA ILE A 276 23.81 -32.19 -28.69
C ILE A 276 24.21 -32.88 -29.99
N ILE A 277 23.23 -33.20 -30.83
CA ILE A 277 23.42 -33.88 -32.12
C ILE A 277 23.32 -32.94 -33.30
N GLU A 278 22.67 -31.79 -33.13
CA GLU A 278 22.59 -30.73 -34.13
C GLU A 278 22.53 -29.39 -33.39
N ASN A 279 23.42 -28.46 -33.78
CA ASN A 279 23.48 -27.13 -33.20
C ASN A 279 22.90 -26.09 -34.15
N ASP A 280 22.56 -24.92 -33.61
CA ASP A 280 22.12 -23.80 -34.45
C ASP A 280 23.31 -23.26 -35.26
N PRO A 281 23.13 -22.93 -36.55
CA PRO A 281 24.24 -22.42 -37.37
C PRO A 281 24.77 -21.05 -36.92
N LYS A 282 23.99 -20.28 -36.15
CA LYS A 282 24.38 -18.93 -35.71
C LYS A 282 25.14 -18.94 -34.38
N ILE A 283 24.94 -19.95 -33.54
CA ILE A 283 25.51 -19.98 -32.20
C ILE A 283 25.79 -21.40 -31.72
N ASP A 284 26.92 -21.57 -31.03
CA ASP A 284 27.32 -22.86 -30.48
C ASP A 284 26.79 -23.01 -29.05
N PHE A 285 25.75 -23.83 -28.90
CA PHE A 285 25.30 -24.29 -27.59
C PHE A 285 26.16 -25.46 -27.11
N HIS A 286 26.53 -25.43 -25.84
CA HIS A 286 27.30 -26.48 -25.19
C HIS A 286 26.45 -27.19 -24.14
N LEU A 287 26.81 -28.43 -23.85
CA LEU A 287 26.14 -29.23 -22.84
C LEU A 287 27.17 -29.74 -21.84
N ARG A 288 26.90 -29.53 -20.54
CA ARG A 288 27.67 -30.15 -19.45
C ARG A 288 26.80 -31.16 -18.68
N PRO A 289 27.35 -32.33 -18.33
CA PRO A 289 26.63 -33.31 -17.52
C PRO A 289 26.51 -32.83 -16.08
N ASP A 290 25.38 -33.12 -15.44
CA ASP A 290 25.10 -32.78 -14.04
C ASP A 290 24.19 -33.84 -13.39
N GLU A 291 24.78 -34.78 -12.64
CA GLU A 291 24.08 -35.83 -11.87
C GLU A 291 22.95 -36.54 -12.62
N GLY A 292 23.23 -37.04 -13.83
CA GLY A 292 22.26 -37.72 -14.70
C GLY A 292 21.29 -36.78 -15.44
N SER A 293 21.58 -35.48 -15.42
CA SER A 293 20.91 -34.40 -16.14
C SER A 293 21.92 -33.72 -17.09
N GLY A 294 21.45 -32.92 -18.05
CA GLY A 294 22.31 -32.13 -18.94
C GLY A 294 22.00 -30.64 -18.80
N ILE A 295 23.00 -29.80 -18.55
CA ILE A 295 22.83 -28.34 -18.52
C ILE A 295 23.32 -27.79 -19.85
N VAL A 296 22.43 -27.10 -20.57
CA VAL A 296 22.76 -26.37 -21.79
C VAL A 296 23.20 -24.96 -21.42
N PHE A 297 24.27 -24.48 -22.03
CA PHE A 297 24.82 -23.13 -21.86
C PHE A 297 25.44 -22.63 -23.17
N THR A 298 25.76 -21.34 -23.26
CA THR A 298 26.45 -20.75 -24.42
C THR A 298 27.76 -20.08 -23.97
N LEU A 299 28.75 -20.03 -24.84
CA LEU A 299 29.98 -19.25 -24.61
C LEU A 299 29.84 -17.78 -25.05
N GLN A 300 28.75 -17.47 -25.75
CA GLN A 300 28.45 -16.14 -26.27
C GLN A 300 27.10 -15.66 -25.72
N PRO A 301 26.92 -14.35 -25.49
CA PRO A 301 25.66 -13.81 -25.00
C PRO A 301 24.56 -13.91 -26.06
N LEU A 302 23.32 -14.13 -25.62
CA LEU A 302 22.14 -14.14 -26.48
C LEU A 302 21.48 -12.75 -26.48
N VAL A 303 21.81 -11.96 -27.49
CA VAL A 303 21.35 -10.56 -27.61
C VAL A 303 20.36 -10.35 -28.76
N GLU A 304 20.51 -11.13 -29.84
CA GLU A 304 19.66 -10.99 -31.02
C GLU A 304 18.25 -11.52 -30.76
N ARG A 305 17.24 -10.75 -31.18
CA ARG A 305 15.84 -11.20 -31.18
C ARG A 305 15.64 -12.24 -32.27
N THR A 306 15.85 -13.51 -31.94
CA THR A 306 15.65 -14.63 -32.84
C THR A 306 15.26 -15.88 -32.06
N THR A 307 14.73 -16.88 -32.77
CA THR A 307 14.58 -18.23 -32.25
C THR A 307 15.72 -19.09 -32.77
N TYR A 308 16.51 -19.66 -31.87
CA TYR A 308 17.53 -20.64 -32.18
C TYR A 308 16.97 -22.06 -32.08
N LYS A 309 17.59 -23.02 -32.75
CA LYS A 309 17.16 -24.42 -32.74
C LYS A 309 18.33 -25.33 -32.42
N ILE A 310 18.16 -26.17 -31.41
CA ILE A 310 19.09 -27.25 -31.10
C ILE A 310 18.36 -28.60 -31.06
N LYS A 311 19.11 -29.66 -31.38
CA LYS A 311 18.64 -31.03 -31.28
C LYS A 311 19.50 -31.79 -30.28
N VAL A 312 18.88 -32.32 -29.24
CA VAL A 312 19.56 -32.99 -28.13
C VAL A 312 19.05 -34.41 -28.01
N SER A 313 19.94 -35.39 -28.04
CA SER A 313 19.62 -36.78 -27.76
C SER A 313 19.80 -37.05 -26.27
N ALA A 314 18.82 -37.69 -25.64
CA ALA A 314 18.88 -38.23 -24.30
C ALA A 314 18.83 -39.75 -24.37
N ARG A 315 19.83 -40.39 -23.76
CA ARG A 315 19.92 -41.84 -23.64
C ARG A 315 19.81 -42.24 -22.19
N SER A 316 18.66 -42.78 -21.81
CA SER A 316 18.37 -43.22 -20.46
C SER A 316 18.73 -44.70 -20.29
N HIS A 317 19.49 -44.99 -19.24
CA HIS A 317 19.96 -46.34 -18.96
C HIS A 317 19.18 -46.99 -17.81
N ASP A 318 19.24 -48.31 -17.73
CA ASP A 318 18.74 -49.08 -16.59
C ASP A 318 19.51 -48.76 -15.29
N ASP A 319 19.02 -49.19 -14.13
CA ASP A 319 19.57 -48.86 -12.80
C ASP A 319 21.06 -49.25 -12.67
N ASN A 320 21.46 -50.32 -13.35
CA ASN A 320 22.86 -50.81 -13.41
C ASN A 320 23.71 -50.12 -14.49
N ARG A 321 23.16 -49.13 -15.21
CA ARG A 321 23.78 -48.35 -16.32
C ARG A 321 24.31 -49.16 -17.52
N ASN A 322 24.03 -50.46 -17.58
CA ASN A 322 24.61 -51.35 -18.60
C ASN A 322 23.76 -51.48 -19.87
N SER A 323 22.46 -51.21 -19.81
CA SER A 323 21.55 -51.33 -20.95
C SER A 323 20.84 -49.99 -21.23
N LEU A 324 20.72 -49.65 -22.51
CA LEU A 324 19.89 -48.53 -22.96
C LEU A 324 18.42 -48.93 -22.78
N ARG A 325 17.65 -48.11 -22.08
CA ARG A 325 16.24 -48.36 -21.80
C ARG A 325 15.32 -47.44 -22.60
N TYR A 326 15.68 -46.16 -22.70
CA TYR A 326 14.92 -45.20 -23.50
C TYR A 326 15.87 -44.30 -24.27
N GLN A 327 15.46 -43.94 -25.48
CA GLN A 327 16.11 -42.91 -26.28
C GLN A 327 15.05 -41.86 -26.65
N THR A 328 15.40 -40.59 -26.44
CA THR A 328 14.51 -39.47 -26.74
C THR A 328 15.32 -38.35 -27.36
N THR A 329 14.81 -37.78 -28.44
CA THR A 329 15.40 -36.64 -29.12
C THR A 329 14.56 -35.39 -28.86
N PHE A 330 15.13 -34.43 -28.15
CA PHE A 330 14.51 -33.12 -27.92
C PHE A 330 14.91 -32.16 -29.04
N ILE A 331 13.93 -31.56 -29.70
CA ILE A 331 14.11 -30.40 -30.58
C ILE A 331 13.69 -29.17 -29.77
N ILE A 332 14.67 -28.38 -29.34
CA ILE A 332 14.46 -27.25 -28.45
C ILE A 332 14.60 -25.96 -29.25
N HIS A 333 13.53 -25.17 -29.28
CA HIS A 333 13.50 -23.83 -29.82
C HIS A 333 13.79 -22.83 -28.70
N ILE A 334 14.89 -22.09 -28.79
CA ILE A 334 15.30 -21.11 -27.79
C ILE A 334 14.96 -19.73 -28.35
N SER A 335 13.85 -19.16 -27.90
CA SER A 335 13.36 -17.86 -28.33
C SER A 335 13.89 -16.75 -27.44
N VAL A 336 14.57 -15.76 -28.02
CA VAL A 336 15.07 -14.57 -27.31
C VAL A 336 14.19 -13.37 -27.65
N SER A 337 13.61 -12.76 -26.62
CA SER A 337 12.75 -11.58 -26.77
C SER A 337 13.54 -10.31 -27.08
N ALA A 338 12.84 -9.28 -27.57
CA ALA A 338 13.40 -7.94 -27.77
C ALA A 338 13.53 -7.15 -26.46
N TYR A 339 12.80 -7.56 -25.42
CA TYR A 339 12.75 -6.84 -24.15
C TYR A 339 13.73 -7.46 -23.14
N PRO A 340 14.52 -6.64 -22.43
CA PRO A 340 15.24 -7.09 -21.24
C PRO A 340 14.23 -7.43 -20.11
N TYR A 341 14.74 -7.98 -19.00
CA TYR A 341 13.96 -8.44 -17.84
C TYR A 341 12.94 -7.43 -17.30
#